data_AF-A0A093VP82-F1
#
_entry.id   AF-A0A093VP82-F1
#
_cell.length_a   1.000
_cell.length_b   1.000
_cell.length_c   1.000
_cell.angle_alpha   90.00
_cell.angle_beta   90.00
_cell.angle_gamma   90.00
#
_symmetry.space_group_name_H-M   'P 1'
#
loop_
_entity.id
_entity.type
_entity.pdbx_description
1 polymer ?
#
loop_
_entity_poly.entity_id
_entity_poly.type
_entity_poly.pdbx_seq_one_letter_code
_entity_poly.pdbx_strand_id
1 'polypeptide(L)'
;MKFLDTNKVLQTLATFSAFLPTALSAPASKINSRLPCQAGVLSACPHHTIIVSKENTSSSSKHAQFTSIQSAILSLPHDNSSATIFIRAGSYTEQLNITRPGPVTLLGETSHPLNASENQVTVYWSAANNATYLDNAFTSVLTVAPTQNASLTGAGPTGWPVPVDTPYGSTDFRVYNIDFRNVFSEYSSGPSLAVSVYIGKLGNAYFYDSIIAGQTDFLYGFGTAWFQSCALQLRSCGGGITAWKGTNTTYANKFRVYVVDSTINAANTSIAATIKGKCALGRPWNSMHRSIFARTYEDASIQSSGYKDWVNKGVENYTPGVTLQAEFESYGPGWNETGRVVGGWDTILNQTVWRSMMSLPRCFSLGSKTPQHRAFAIFVIYRVKTTKLTSTIQEQRDNEMPTPRPALLSSIRSLISAFTSNASTPAILAHFTSSPAPLVHEHGSPLFQPFLPFLGRDFIGLQAVGEYFDLLAQYLTISDACFDDEDDWVVDPQILTVCLRGHARFTSKETKESWLETFVWRVVLAQGARV
;
A
#
# COMPACT_ATOMS: atom_id res chain seq x y z
N MET A 1 -6.64 -24.17 52.06
CA MET A 1 -6.04 -24.37 53.40
C MET A 1 -4.53 -24.36 53.26
N LYS A 2 -3.89 -23.51 54.10
CA LYS A 2 -2.46 -23.43 54.47
C LYS A 2 -1.41 -22.94 53.44
N PHE A 3 -1.20 -21.64 53.59
CA PHE A 3 -0.06 -20.76 53.40
C PHE A 3 1.30 -21.18 54.02
N LEU A 4 2.33 -20.42 53.59
CA LEU A 4 3.70 -20.15 54.11
C LEU A 4 4.82 -21.02 53.52
N ASP A 5 5.96 -20.48 53.07
CA ASP A 5 6.73 -19.44 53.77
C ASP A 5 7.60 -18.55 52.87
N THR A 6 7.82 -17.33 53.33
CA THR A 6 8.62 -16.25 52.73
C THR A 6 9.83 -15.95 53.61
N ASN A 7 10.96 -15.63 52.97
CA ASN A 7 12.12 -14.90 53.50
C ASN A 7 13.06 -15.63 54.48
N LYS A 8 14.23 -16.02 53.96
CA LYS A 8 15.50 -15.55 54.53
C LYS A 8 16.42 -15.04 53.42
N VAL A 9 17.03 -13.92 53.77
CA VAL A 9 17.70 -12.95 52.95
C VAL A 9 19.22 -13.07 53.18
N LEU A 10 19.97 -12.72 52.14
CA LEU A 10 21.31 -12.11 52.11
C LEU A 10 22.56 -12.98 51.80
N GLN A 11 23.25 -12.48 50.76
CA GLN A 11 24.69 -12.54 50.46
C GLN A 11 25.21 -13.66 49.56
N THR A 12 25.14 -13.44 48.25
CA THR A 12 26.37 -13.26 47.46
C THR A 12 26.11 -12.34 46.27
N LEU A 13 26.65 -11.12 46.35
CA LEU A 13 26.75 -10.17 45.24
C LEU A 13 27.87 -10.66 44.30
N ALA A 14 27.51 -11.07 43.09
CA ALA A 14 28.42 -11.18 41.97
C ALA A 14 27.67 -10.86 40.67
N THR A 15 27.70 -9.58 40.32
CA THR A 15 27.73 -9.01 38.97
C THR A 15 27.31 -9.93 37.82
N PHE A 16 26.00 -10.00 37.55
CA PHE A 16 25.50 -10.22 36.20
C PHE A 16 25.01 -8.88 35.67
N SER A 17 25.94 -8.15 35.03
CA SER A 17 25.58 -7.12 34.06
C SER A 17 24.76 -7.81 32.98
N ALA A 18 23.45 -7.66 33.05
CA ALA A 18 22.58 -7.96 31.94
C ALA A 18 23.05 -7.09 30.78
N PHE A 19 23.72 -7.72 29.81
CA PHE A 19 23.81 -7.20 28.46
C PHE A 19 22.37 -7.10 27.95
N LEU A 20 21.73 -5.96 28.21
CA LEU A 20 20.72 -5.46 27.30
C LEU A 20 21.37 -5.54 25.92
N PRO A 21 20.79 -6.24 24.93
CA PRO A 21 21.12 -5.90 23.57
C PRO A 21 20.68 -4.44 23.44
N THR A 22 21.65 -3.54 23.43
CA THR A 22 21.53 -2.25 22.78
C THR A 22 21.17 -2.58 21.34
N ALA A 23 19.88 -2.80 21.10
CA ALA A 23 19.29 -2.47 19.82
C ALA A 23 19.80 -1.05 19.58
N LEU A 24 20.72 -0.91 18.63
CA LEU A 24 21.05 0.40 18.10
C LEU A 24 19.70 1.01 17.78
N SER A 25 19.27 1.96 18.60
CA SER A 25 18.37 3.00 18.17
C SER A 25 19.09 3.63 16.99
N ALA A 26 18.76 3.16 15.79
CA ALA A 26 18.92 3.99 14.62
C ALA A 26 18.25 5.32 15.01
N PRO A 27 18.98 6.43 15.04
CA PRO A 27 18.40 7.70 15.46
C PRO A 27 17.16 7.93 14.61
N ALA A 28 16.06 8.31 15.27
CA ALA A 28 14.81 8.75 14.66
C ALA A 28 15.01 10.08 13.90
N SER A 29 15.99 10.16 13.00
CA SER A 29 16.35 11.34 12.21
C SER A 29 16.52 11.04 10.71
N LYS A 30 15.93 9.94 10.20
CA LYS A 30 15.97 9.59 8.76
C LYS A 30 14.61 9.38 8.09
N ILE A 31 13.52 9.74 8.76
CA ILE A 31 12.22 9.98 8.13
C ILE A 31 12.28 11.47 7.74
N ASN A 32 12.88 11.93 6.63
CA ASN A 32 12.39 11.77 5.27
C ASN A 32 13.43 12.36 4.26
N SER A 33 14.70 11.92 4.30
CA SER A 33 15.76 12.50 3.44
C SER A 33 15.45 12.49 1.92
N ARG A 34 14.56 11.60 1.46
CA ARG A 34 14.12 11.55 0.06
C ARG A 34 13.10 12.62 -0.31
N LEU A 35 12.21 13.05 0.59
CA LEU A 35 11.05 13.87 0.20
C LEU A 35 11.46 15.24 -0.37
N PRO A 36 12.39 15.99 0.25
CA PRO A 36 12.80 17.26 -0.32
C PRO A 36 13.54 17.08 -1.66
N CYS A 37 14.33 16.02 -1.80
CA CYS A 37 14.95 15.65 -3.08
C CYS A 37 13.88 15.41 -4.17
N GLN A 38 12.83 14.65 -3.84
CA GLN A 38 11.73 14.37 -4.76
C GLN A 38 10.90 15.62 -5.09
N ALA A 39 10.80 16.57 -4.16
CA ALA A 39 10.20 17.89 -4.39
C ALA A 39 11.09 18.84 -5.22
N GLY A 40 12.21 18.35 -5.77
CA GLY A 40 13.11 19.12 -6.64
C GLY A 40 14.23 19.87 -5.90
N VAL A 41 14.35 19.73 -4.58
CA VAL A 41 15.45 20.33 -3.80
C VAL A 41 16.69 19.46 -3.93
N LEU A 42 17.46 19.70 -5.00
CA LEU A 42 18.63 18.87 -5.35
C LEU A 42 19.71 18.78 -4.26
N SER A 43 19.87 19.82 -3.45
CA SER A 43 20.81 19.84 -2.31
C SER A 43 20.42 18.86 -1.20
N ALA A 44 19.16 18.42 -1.16
CA ALA A 44 18.68 17.41 -0.23
C ALA A 44 18.80 15.98 -0.78
N CYS A 45 19.14 15.81 -2.06
CA CYS A 45 19.41 14.50 -2.62
C CYS A 45 20.69 13.90 -2.01
N PRO A 46 20.79 12.56 -1.91
CA PRO A 46 22.04 11.91 -1.52
C PRO A 46 23.23 12.41 -2.35
N HIS A 47 24.40 12.52 -1.72
CA HIS A 47 25.63 12.91 -2.44
C HIS A 47 25.87 12.02 -3.66
N HIS A 48 26.34 12.62 -4.75
CA HIS A 48 26.58 11.97 -6.04
C HIS A 48 25.33 11.38 -6.72
N THR A 49 24.14 11.89 -6.40
CA THR A 49 22.92 11.55 -7.15
C THR A 49 23.06 11.92 -8.62
N ILE A 50 22.78 10.95 -9.50
CA ILE A 50 22.71 11.18 -10.94
C ILE A 50 21.33 11.77 -11.26
N ILE A 51 21.29 12.83 -12.05
CA ILE A 51 20.09 13.55 -12.47
C ILE A 51 19.79 13.20 -13.92
N VAL A 52 18.55 12.76 -14.15
CA VAL A 52 18.00 12.47 -15.48
C VAL A 52 16.92 13.50 -15.79
N SER A 53 16.96 14.10 -16.98
CA SER A 53 15.90 14.97 -17.47
C SER A 53 15.82 14.94 -18.99
N LYS A 54 14.61 14.93 -19.54
CA LYS A 54 14.40 15.07 -20.98
C LYS A 54 14.91 16.39 -21.55
N GLU A 55 14.89 17.45 -20.75
CA GLU A 55 15.34 18.78 -21.17
C GLU A 55 16.81 18.98 -20.83
N ASN A 56 17.65 19.14 -21.85
CA ASN A 56 19.05 19.53 -21.68
C ASN A 56 19.14 21.06 -21.51
N THR A 57 18.82 21.56 -20.31
CA THR A 57 18.97 22.99 -20.01
C THR A 57 20.36 23.27 -19.43
N SER A 58 21.11 24.14 -20.11
CA SER A 58 22.51 24.49 -19.80
C SER A 58 22.70 25.36 -18.54
N SER A 59 21.65 25.55 -17.72
CA SER A 59 21.78 26.31 -16.48
C SER A 59 22.38 25.41 -15.38
N SER A 60 23.41 25.92 -14.70
CA SER A 60 24.28 25.17 -13.78
C SER A 60 23.55 24.51 -12.60
N SER A 61 22.36 25.00 -12.23
CA SER A 61 21.51 24.41 -11.17
C SER A 61 20.53 23.34 -11.69
N LYS A 62 20.54 23.05 -12.99
CA LYS A 62 19.59 22.14 -13.67
C LYS A 62 20.21 21.16 -14.66
N HIS A 63 21.54 21.09 -14.75
CA HIS A 63 22.20 20.21 -15.71
C HIS A 63 21.97 18.73 -15.35
N ALA A 64 21.15 18.05 -16.14
CA ALA A 64 21.00 16.60 -16.09
C ALA A 64 22.20 15.94 -16.78
N GLN A 65 22.79 14.91 -16.16
CA GLN A 65 23.87 14.16 -16.79
C GLN A 65 23.36 13.25 -17.92
N PHE A 66 22.08 12.87 -17.90
CA PHE A 66 21.47 11.98 -18.90
C PHE A 66 20.07 12.45 -19.30
N THR A 67 19.69 12.15 -20.55
CA THR A 67 18.34 12.39 -21.08
C THR A 67 17.44 11.16 -21.05
N SER A 68 18.00 9.97 -20.80
CA SER A 68 17.30 8.69 -20.64
C SER A 68 17.63 8.06 -19.29
N ILE A 69 16.68 7.37 -18.66
CA ILE A 69 16.89 6.70 -17.38
C ILE A 69 17.80 5.47 -17.59
N GLN A 70 17.61 4.73 -18.69
CA GLN A 70 18.43 3.56 -18.98
C GLN A 70 19.91 3.90 -19.20
N SER A 71 20.25 5.01 -19.86
CA SER A 71 21.67 5.42 -19.96
C SER A 71 22.27 5.78 -18.60
N ALA A 72 21.50 6.40 -17.70
CA ALA A 72 21.94 6.66 -16.33
C ALA A 72 22.18 5.36 -15.56
N ILE A 73 21.29 4.38 -15.69
CA ILE A 73 21.47 3.03 -15.13
C ILE A 73 22.75 2.38 -15.64
N LEU A 74 22.99 2.42 -16.97
CA LEU A 74 24.17 1.84 -17.60
C LEU A 74 25.48 2.55 -17.23
N SER A 75 25.42 3.80 -16.76
CA SER A 75 26.60 4.53 -16.30
C SER A 75 27.10 4.11 -14.91
N LEU A 76 26.27 3.38 -14.15
CA LEU A 76 26.62 2.93 -12.82
C LEU A 76 27.68 1.81 -12.89
N PRO A 77 28.65 1.78 -11.97
CA PRO A 77 29.61 0.69 -11.92
C PRO A 77 28.94 -0.64 -11.58
N HIS A 78 29.45 -1.72 -12.18
CA HIS A 78 28.99 -3.09 -11.91
C HIS A 78 29.67 -3.65 -10.65
N ASP A 79 29.34 -3.05 -9.52
CA ASP A 79 29.87 -3.38 -8.20
C ASP A 79 28.77 -3.37 -7.13
N ASN A 80 29.15 -3.45 -5.86
CA ASN A 80 28.24 -3.46 -4.71
C ASN A 80 27.96 -2.05 -4.13
N SER A 81 28.38 -0.98 -4.82
CA SER A 81 28.17 0.39 -4.34
C SER A 81 26.71 0.83 -4.46
N SER A 82 26.25 1.64 -3.51
CA SER A 82 24.91 2.23 -3.56
C SER A 82 24.86 3.40 -4.55
N ALA A 83 23.81 3.46 -5.37
CA ALA A 83 23.59 4.55 -6.31
C ALA A 83 22.16 5.11 -6.21
N THR A 84 22.03 6.42 -6.41
CA THR A 84 20.75 7.13 -6.48
C THR A 84 20.64 7.82 -7.83
N ILE A 85 19.52 7.61 -8.51
CA ILE A 85 19.16 8.31 -9.74
C ILE A 85 17.89 9.13 -9.46
N PHE A 86 18.00 10.44 -9.53
CA PHE A 86 16.89 11.38 -9.49
C PHE A 86 16.40 11.66 -10.90
N ILE A 87 15.12 11.43 -11.14
CA ILE A 87 14.49 11.50 -12.46
C ILE A 87 13.51 12.66 -12.42
N ARG A 88 13.76 13.68 -13.25
CA ARG A 88 12.89 14.83 -13.35
C ARG A 88 11.54 14.50 -13.96
N ALA A 89 10.54 15.27 -13.57
CA ALA A 89 9.17 15.17 -14.03
C ALA A 89 9.14 15.10 -15.56
N GLY A 90 8.34 14.18 -16.09
CA GLY A 90 8.32 13.91 -17.52
C GLY A 90 7.87 12.50 -17.86
N SER A 91 7.53 12.31 -19.13
CA SER A 91 7.18 11.01 -19.69
C SER A 91 8.36 10.44 -20.47
N TYR A 92 8.90 9.29 -20.07
CA TYR A 92 10.03 8.60 -20.69
C TYR A 92 9.51 7.37 -21.43
N THR A 93 9.96 7.12 -22.67
CA THR A 93 9.53 5.94 -23.44
C THR A 93 10.75 5.05 -23.67
N GLU A 94 10.94 4.09 -22.78
CA GLU A 94 12.12 3.23 -22.72
C GLU A 94 11.85 2.00 -21.85
N GLN A 95 12.57 0.92 -22.15
CA GLN A 95 12.63 -0.26 -21.30
C GLN A 95 13.77 -0.12 -20.31
N LEU A 96 13.49 -0.33 -19.03
CA LEU A 96 14.48 -0.27 -17.97
C LEU A 96 14.94 -1.66 -17.56
N ASN A 97 16.25 -1.85 -17.45
CA ASN A 97 16.84 -3.09 -16.97
C ASN A 97 17.95 -2.83 -15.95
N ILE A 98 17.79 -3.38 -14.75
CA ILE A 98 18.73 -3.29 -13.64
C ILE A 98 19.38 -4.66 -13.45
N THR A 99 20.60 -4.82 -13.95
CA THR A 99 21.38 -6.07 -13.84
C THR A 99 22.47 -6.01 -12.77
N ARG A 100 22.85 -4.81 -12.31
CA ARG A 100 23.93 -4.64 -11.33
C ARG A 100 23.55 -5.18 -9.94
N PRO A 101 24.51 -5.70 -9.17
CA PRO A 101 24.26 -6.29 -7.84
C PRO A 101 24.15 -5.25 -6.71
N GLY A 102 24.80 -4.09 -6.86
CA GLY A 102 24.78 -3.02 -5.86
C GLY A 102 23.40 -2.34 -5.72
N PRO A 103 23.08 -1.77 -4.54
CA PRO A 103 21.83 -1.06 -4.32
C PRO A 103 21.58 0.07 -5.33
N VAL A 104 20.34 0.19 -5.79
CA VAL A 104 19.92 1.27 -6.71
C VAL A 104 18.61 1.85 -6.22
N THR A 105 18.57 3.17 -6.06
CA THR A 105 17.34 3.92 -5.76
C THR A 105 16.98 4.83 -6.93
N LEU A 106 15.79 4.65 -7.50
CA LEU A 106 15.19 5.58 -8.46
C LEU A 106 14.22 6.51 -7.72
N LEU A 107 14.44 7.82 -7.82
CA LEU A 107 13.59 8.86 -7.22
C LEU A 107 12.92 9.66 -8.33
N GLY A 108 11.61 9.51 -8.48
CA GLY A 108 10.83 10.39 -9.34
C GLY A 108 10.60 11.74 -8.68
N GLU A 109 10.78 12.82 -9.44
CA GLU A 109 10.37 14.16 -9.06
C GLU A 109 8.84 14.24 -8.97
N THR A 110 8.35 14.84 -7.90
CA THR A 110 6.94 15.15 -7.68
C THR A 110 6.80 16.20 -6.58
N SER A 111 5.76 17.04 -6.69
CA SER A 111 5.35 17.92 -5.59
C SER A 111 4.62 17.19 -4.46
N HIS A 112 4.22 15.93 -4.66
CA HIS A 112 3.41 15.15 -3.71
C HIS A 112 4.04 13.77 -3.45
N PRO A 113 5.19 13.70 -2.76
CA PRO A 113 5.96 12.46 -2.61
C PRO A 113 5.31 11.39 -1.72
N LEU A 114 4.18 11.71 -1.09
CA LEU A 114 3.32 10.82 -0.30
C LEU A 114 1.97 10.55 -0.98
N ASN A 115 1.77 10.95 -2.24
CA ASN A 115 0.55 10.66 -3.00
C ASN A 115 0.91 10.02 -4.33
N ALA A 116 0.76 8.69 -4.43
CA ALA A 116 1.05 7.95 -5.65
C ALA A 116 0.17 8.36 -6.84
N SER A 117 -1.00 8.97 -6.62
CA SER A 117 -1.88 9.46 -7.70
C SER A 117 -1.33 10.70 -8.40
N GLU A 118 -0.32 11.34 -7.82
CA GLU A 118 0.25 12.63 -8.26
C GLU A 118 1.73 12.51 -8.65
N ASN A 119 2.17 11.29 -8.99
CA ASN A 119 3.49 11.08 -9.58
C ASN A 119 3.61 11.86 -10.89
N GLN A 120 4.73 12.57 -11.07
CA GLN A 120 5.00 13.40 -12.25
C GLN A 120 5.99 12.75 -13.22
N VAL A 121 6.61 11.63 -12.82
CA VAL A 121 7.45 10.80 -13.69
C VAL A 121 6.65 9.61 -14.16
N THR A 122 6.65 9.39 -15.47
CA THR A 122 6.03 8.20 -16.07
C THR A 122 6.98 7.54 -17.05
N VAL A 123 7.15 6.23 -16.97
CA VAL A 123 7.97 5.44 -17.88
C VAL A 123 7.09 4.50 -18.68
N TYR A 124 7.15 4.58 -20.00
CA TYR A 124 6.32 3.83 -20.93
C TYR A 124 7.14 2.80 -21.70
N TRP A 125 6.63 1.57 -21.78
CA TRP A 125 7.16 0.57 -22.70
C TRP A 125 6.08 -0.41 -23.16
N SER A 126 5.80 -0.44 -24.46
CA SER A 126 4.68 -1.19 -25.03
C SER A 126 5.10 -2.15 -26.13
N ALA A 127 6.22 -2.85 -25.90
CA ALA A 127 6.82 -3.76 -26.88
C ALA A 127 5.82 -4.77 -27.47
N ALA A 128 4.90 -5.29 -26.65
CA ALA A 128 3.90 -6.26 -27.03
C ALA A 128 2.99 -5.80 -28.19
N ASN A 129 2.78 -4.49 -28.38
CA ASN A 129 1.96 -3.97 -29.49
C ASN A 129 2.58 -4.19 -30.87
N ASN A 130 3.90 -4.31 -30.90
CA ASN A 130 4.65 -4.28 -32.15
C ASN A 130 5.13 -5.67 -32.57
N ALA A 131 5.08 -6.65 -31.67
CA ALA A 131 5.53 -8.02 -31.94
C ALA A 131 5.00 -9.03 -30.91
N THR A 132 5.04 -10.30 -31.29
CA THR A 132 4.90 -11.42 -30.36
C THR A 132 6.27 -11.79 -29.80
N TYR A 133 6.37 -11.98 -28.49
CA TYR A 133 7.59 -12.36 -27.80
C TYR A 133 7.47 -13.78 -27.25
N LEU A 134 8.62 -14.44 -27.10
CA LEU A 134 8.69 -15.78 -26.52
C LEU A 134 8.29 -15.81 -25.03
N ASP A 135 8.44 -14.68 -24.34
CA ASP A 135 8.21 -14.58 -22.90
C ASP A 135 7.74 -13.15 -22.52
N ASN A 136 6.94 -13.04 -21.46
CA ASN A 136 6.46 -11.77 -20.92
C ASN A 136 7.60 -10.89 -20.38
N ALA A 137 8.75 -11.47 -20.04
CA ALA A 137 9.92 -10.72 -19.59
C ALA A 137 10.44 -9.70 -20.64
N PHE A 138 10.17 -9.94 -21.94
CA PHE A 138 10.61 -9.02 -23.00
C PHE A 138 9.72 -7.78 -23.13
N THR A 139 8.50 -7.84 -22.60
CA THR A 139 7.52 -6.76 -22.73
C THR A 139 7.50 -5.84 -21.51
N SER A 140 8.40 -6.05 -20.55
CA SER A 140 8.46 -5.30 -19.30
C SER A 140 8.89 -3.85 -19.46
N VAL A 141 8.30 -2.98 -18.64
CA VAL A 141 8.78 -1.60 -18.50
C VAL A 141 10.03 -1.58 -17.63
N LEU A 142 10.02 -2.34 -16.53
CA LEU A 142 11.14 -2.45 -15.61
C LEU A 142 11.42 -3.90 -15.25
N THR A 143 12.63 -4.34 -15.55
CA THR A 143 13.21 -5.61 -15.10
C THR A 143 14.33 -5.34 -14.10
N VAL A 144 14.35 -6.07 -12.99
CA VAL A 144 15.45 -6.07 -12.01
C VAL A 144 15.90 -7.50 -11.79
N ALA A 145 16.76 -7.96 -12.69
CA ALA A 145 17.26 -9.31 -12.69
C ALA A 145 18.74 -9.30 -13.03
N PRO A 146 19.54 -10.19 -12.42
CA PRO A 146 20.98 -10.25 -12.66
C PRO A 146 21.32 -10.57 -14.13
N THR A 147 20.43 -11.27 -14.84
CA THR A 147 20.55 -11.61 -16.25
C THR A 147 19.17 -11.66 -16.90
N GLN A 148 19.12 -11.60 -18.23
CA GLN A 148 17.87 -11.81 -18.98
C GLN A 148 17.29 -13.21 -18.74
N ASN A 149 18.13 -14.25 -18.61
CA ASN A 149 17.64 -15.61 -18.37
C ASN A 149 16.95 -15.72 -17.00
N ALA A 150 17.46 -14.99 -16.01
CA ALA A 150 16.86 -14.94 -14.66
C ALA A 150 15.55 -14.14 -14.61
N SER A 151 15.24 -13.32 -15.61
CA SER A 151 13.97 -12.58 -15.68
C SER A 151 12.86 -13.35 -16.40
N LEU A 152 13.19 -14.43 -17.12
CA LEU A 152 12.21 -15.19 -17.89
C LEU A 152 11.15 -15.82 -16.98
N THR A 153 9.89 -15.69 -17.38
CA THR A 153 8.75 -16.20 -16.62
C THR A 153 8.52 -17.69 -16.85
N GLY A 154 8.75 -18.13 -18.10
CA GLY A 154 8.56 -19.48 -18.60
C GLY A 154 7.11 -19.89 -18.79
N ALA A 155 6.88 -20.79 -19.75
CA ALA A 155 5.56 -21.38 -20.00
C ALA A 155 5.21 -22.48 -18.98
N GLY A 156 3.91 -22.76 -18.82
CA GLY A 156 3.41 -23.87 -17.99
C GLY A 156 3.56 -23.66 -16.47
N PRO A 157 3.13 -24.62 -15.64
CA PRO A 157 3.02 -24.46 -14.17
C PRO A 157 4.36 -24.44 -13.42
N THR A 158 5.47 -24.76 -14.08
CA THR A 158 6.82 -24.81 -13.48
C THR A 158 7.68 -23.60 -13.81
N GLY A 159 7.40 -22.90 -14.93
CA GLY A 159 8.29 -21.88 -15.51
C GLY A 159 9.69 -22.41 -15.82
N TRP A 160 10.62 -21.49 -16.04
CA TRP A 160 12.04 -21.84 -16.27
C TRP A 160 12.73 -22.21 -14.95
N PRO A 161 13.68 -23.18 -14.97
CA PRO A 161 14.54 -23.43 -13.83
C PRO A 161 15.46 -22.23 -13.60
N VAL A 162 15.81 -22.00 -12.33
CA VAL A 162 16.86 -21.05 -11.96
C VAL A 162 18.13 -21.88 -11.70
N PRO A 163 19.16 -21.81 -12.56
CA PRO A 163 20.43 -22.49 -12.34
C PRO A 163 21.05 -22.13 -10.97
N VAL A 164 21.74 -23.08 -10.34
CA VAL A 164 22.35 -22.90 -9.00
C VAL A 164 23.41 -21.80 -8.99
N ASP A 165 24.06 -21.57 -10.13
CA ASP A 165 25.08 -20.55 -10.37
C ASP A 165 24.51 -19.20 -10.81
N THR A 166 23.18 -19.02 -10.80
CA THR A 166 22.55 -17.71 -11.13
C THR A 166 23.04 -16.66 -10.13
N PRO A 167 23.67 -15.56 -10.59
CA PRO A 167 24.19 -14.55 -9.69
C PRO A 167 23.06 -13.81 -8.97
N TYR A 168 23.39 -13.12 -7.87
CA TYR A 168 22.41 -12.26 -7.20
C TYR A 168 22.17 -10.98 -8.00
N GLY A 169 20.89 -10.61 -8.14
CA GLY A 169 20.49 -9.30 -8.66
C GLY A 169 20.74 -8.18 -7.65
N SER A 170 20.21 -6.99 -7.92
CA SER A 170 20.33 -5.83 -7.01
C SER A 170 19.90 -6.19 -5.59
N THR A 171 20.84 -6.05 -4.66
CA THR A 171 20.67 -6.39 -3.22
C THR A 171 19.62 -5.54 -2.52
N ASP A 172 19.41 -4.29 -2.98
CA ASP A 172 18.43 -3.35 -2.44
C ASP A 172 18.01 -2.37 -3.54
N PHE A 173 17.09 -2.82 -4.40
CA PHE A 173 16.47 -1.97 -5.41
C PHE A 173 15.25 -1.25 -4.83
N ARG A 174 15.16 0.05 -5.06
CA ARG A 174 14.04 0.89 -4.60
C ARG A 174 13.59 1.83 -5.70
N VAL A 175 12.29 2.06 -5.77
CA VAL A 175 11.68 3.07 -6.63
C VAL A 175 10.64 3.83 -5.83
N TYR A 176 10.64 5.15 -5.99
CA TYR A 176 9.66 6.04 -5.39
C TYR A 176 9.10 7.01 -6.42
N ASN A 177 7.77 7.16 -6.42
CA ASN A 177 7.05 8.17 -7.19
C ASN A 177 7.29 8.14 -8.71
N ILE A 178 7.33 6.93 -9.29
CA ILE A 178 7.42 6.71 -10.73
C ILE A 178 6.27 5.81 -11.16
N ASP A 179 5.53 6.27 -12.17
CA ASP A 179 4.51 5.46 -12.83
C ASP A 179 5.16 4.59 -13.91
N PHE A 180 5.19 3.27 -13.74
CA PHE A 180 5.51 2.36 -14.84
C PHE A 180 4.27 2.08 -15.68
N ARG A 181 4.44 2.07 -17.01
CA ARG A 181 3.34 2.04 -17.98
C ARG A 181 3.62 1.13 -19.20
N ASN A 182 3.18 -0.14 -19.16
CA ASN A 182 3.06 -1.08 -20.29
C ASN A 182 1.77 -0.99 -21.16
N VAL A 183 1.75 -0.11 -22.18
CA VAL A 183 0.58 0.18 -23.03
C VAL A 183 0.35 -0.95 -24.04
N PHE A 184 -0.36 -2.05 -23.75
CA PHE A 184 -0.77 -2.99 -24.82
C PHE A 184 -1.93 -2.39 -25.66
N SER A 185 -3.19 -2.71 -25.39
CA SER A 185 -4.37 -2.13 -26.09
C SER A 185 -5.29 -1.36 -25.14
N GLU A 186 -6.19 -0.51 -25.68
CA GLU A 186 -7.24 0.20 -24.91
C GLU A 186 -8.37 -0.72 -24.39
N TYR A 187 -8.35 -2.00 -24.76
CA TYR A 187 -9.32 -3.03 -24.33
C TYR A 187 -8.60 -4.34 -23.94
N SER A 188 -9.34 -5.22 -23.25
CA SER A 188 -8.89 -6.55 -22.80
C SER A 188 -8.39 -7.42 -23.96
N SER A 189 -7.11 -7.78 -23.96
CA SER A 189 -6.53 -8.72 -24.93
C SER A 189 -6.02 -9.99 -24.25
N GLY A 190 -6.88 -11.01 -24.24
CA GLY A 190 -6.53 -12.38 -23.87
C GLY A 190 -6.01 -12.60 -22.44
N PRO A 191 -5.64 -13.86 -22.11
CA PRO A 191 -5.18 -14.23 -20.77
C PRO A 191 -3.70 -13.90 -20.48
N SER A 192 -2.90 -13.48 -21.47
CA SER A 192 -1.42 -13.46 -21.35
C SER A 192 -0.76 -12.09 -21.44
N LEU A 193 -1.47 -11.01 -21.78
CA LEU A 193 -0.85 -9.70 -22.08
C LEU A 193 -1.21 -8.57 -21.09
N ALA A 194 -2.00 -8.86 -20.03
CA ALA A 194 -2.44 -7.90 -19.03
C ALA A 194 -1.65 -7.95 -17.70
N VAL A 195 -0.34 -8.16 -17.79
CA VAL A 195 0.48 -8.44 -16.63
C VAL A 195 0.95 -7.15 -15.95
N SER A 196 0.76 -7.04 -14.63
CA SER A 196 1.34 -5.93 -13.85
C SER A 196 2.56 -6.39 -13.04
N VAL A 197 2.45 -7.13 -11.94
CA VAL A 197 3.63 -7.47 -11.13
C VAL A 197 4.00 -8.94 -11.26
N TYR A 198 5.16 -9.23 -11.86
CA TYR A 198 5.78 -10.54 -11.86
C TYR A 198 6.83 -10.65 -10.76
N ILE A 199 6.70 -11.62 -9.85
CA ILE A 199 7.78 -11.96 -8.93
C ILE A 199 8.42 -13.29 -9.31
N GLY A 200 9.66 -13.23 -9.78
CA GLY A 200 10.44 -14.39 -10.21
C GLY A 200 10.69 -15.41 -9.10
N LYS A 201 11.11 -16.61 -9.51
CA LYS A 201 11.53 -17.66 -8.57
C LYS A 201 12.72 -17.14 -7.75
N LEU A 202 12.61 -17.20 -6.42
CA LEU A 202 13.55 -16.60 -5.45
C LEU A 202 13.53 -15.06 -5.37
N GLY A 203 12.61 -14.39 -6.07
CA GLY A 203 12.37 -12.96 -5.93
C GLY A 203 11.62 -12.63 -4.64
N ASN A 204 11.88 -11.46 -4.07
CA ASN A 204 11.16 -10.92 -2.92
C ASN A 204 10.84 -9.46 -3.21
N ALA A 205 9.58 -9.06 -3.03
CA ALA A 205 9.13 -7.70 -3.29
C ALA A 205 8.21 -7.16 -2.20
N TYR A 206 8.38 -5.87 -1.92
CA TYR A 206 7.55 -5.12 -0.99
C TYR A 206 7.04 -3.86 -1.69
N PHE A 207 5.72 -3.71 -1.71
CA PHE A 207 5.01 -2.56 -2.24
C PHE A 207 4.27 -1.90 -1.08
N TYR A 208 4.42 -0.59 -0.97
CA TYR A 208 3.79 0.20 0.07
C TYR A 208 3.18 1.44 -0.54
N ASP A 209 1.94 1.74 -0.15
CA ASP A 209 1.23 2.95 -0.57
C ASP A 209 1.31 3.20 -2.08
N SER A 210 1.01 2.12 -2.82
CA SER A 210 1.17 2.04 -4.27
C SER A 210 -0.17 1.76 -4.93
N ILE A 211 -0.34 2.24 -6.16
CA ILE A 211 -1.50 1.93 -6.99
C ILE A 211 -1.08 0.88 -8.01
N ILE A 212 -1.72 -0.29 -7.97
CA ILE A 212 -1.47 -1.38 -8.92
C ILE A 212 -2.78 -1.67 -9.63
N ALA A 213 -2.77 -1.49 -10.94
CA ALA A 213 -3.96 -1.63 -11.76
C ALA A 213 -3.77 -2.71 -12.83
N GLY A 214 -4.79 -3.52 -13.06
CA GLY A 214 -4.72 -4.64 -13.99
C GLY A 214 -6.07 -5.34 -14.22
N GLN A 215 -6.03 -6.48 -14.90
CA GLN A 215 -7.23 -7.26 -15.25
C GLN A 215 -7.06 -8.74 -14.93
N THR A 216 -6.29 -9.45 -15.74
CA THR A 216 -6.15 -10.91 -15.65
C THR A 216 -4.80 -11.20 -15.01
N ASP A 217 -4.83 -11.84 -13.84
CA ASP A 217 -3.65 -12.37 -13.16
C ASP A 217 -2.55 -11.32 -12.99
N PHE A 218 -2.95 -10.08 -12.70
CA PHE A 218 -2.05 -8.95 -12.77
C PHE A 218 -1.05 -8.90 -11.60
N LEU A 219 -1.26 -9.70 -10.55
CA LEU A 219 -0.24 -10.09 -9.58
C LEU A 219 0.06 -11.58 -9.76
N TYR A 220 1.24 -11.92 -10.27
CA TYR A 220 1.57 -13.32 -10.56
C TYR A 220 3.04 -13.62 -10.32
N GLY A 221 3.35 -14.91 -10.22
CA GLY A 221 4.74 -15.36 -10.14
C GLY A 221 4.96 -16.48 -9.16
N PHE A 222 6.18 -16.57 -8.67
CA PHE A 222 6.70 -17.62 -7.83
C PHE A 222 7.22 -17.10 -6.51
N GLY A 223 7.77 -15.88 -6.45
CA GLY A 223 8.52 -15.41 -5.30
C GLY A 223 7.66 -15.07 -4.08
N THR A 224 8.18 -14.20 -3.22
CA THR A 224 7.42 -13.61 -2.12
C THR A 224 7.06 -12.18 -2.47
N ALA A 225 5.79 -11.82 -2.32
CA ALA A 225 5.33 -10.45 -2.53
C ALA A 225 4.50 -9.99 -1.34
N TRP A 226 4.69 -8.74 -0.92
CA TRP A 226 3.86 -8.09 0.09
C TRP A 226 3.40 -6.75 -0.43
N PHE A 227 2.09 -6.56 -0.49
CA PHE A 227 1.42 -5.33 -0.86
C PHE A 227 0.74 -4.77 0.39
N GLN A 228 1.28 -3.68 0.92
CA GLN A 228 0.79 -3.02 2.13
C GLN A 228 0.16 -1.69 1.77
N SER A 229 -1.04 -1.41 2.27
CA SER A 229 -1.68 -0.11 2.07
C SER A 229 -1.77 0.28 0.59
N CYS A 230 -1.95 -0.71 -0.29
CA CYS A 230 -1.99 -0.51 -1.74
C CYS A 230 -3.44 -0.37 -2.22
N ALA A 231 -3.62 0.35 -3.33
CA ALA A 231 -4.88 0.36 -4.07
C ALA A 231 -4.77 -0.57 -5.29
N LEU A 232 -5.46 -1.70 -5.24
CA LEU A 232 -5.59 -2.64 -6.35
C LEU A 232 -6.80 -2.24 -7.22
N GLN A 233 -6.53 -1.76 -8.43
CA GLN A 233 -7.56 -1.23 -9.32
C GLN A 233 -7.92 -2.21 -10.44
N LEU A 234 -9.14 -2.72 -10.39
CA LEU A 234 -9.71 -3.70 -11.33
C LEU A 234 -10.19 -3.01 -12.61
N ARG A 235 -9.53 -3.29 -13.73
CA ARG A 235 -9.94 -2.77 -15.04
C ARG A 235 -10.94 -3.65 -15.77
N SER A 236 -10.97 -4.92 -15.45
CA SER A 236 -11.96 -5.89 -15.92
C SER A 236 -11.73 -7.18 -15.13
N CYS A 237 -12.56 -8.19 -15.36
CA CYS A 237 -12.34 -9.54 -14.84
C CYS A 237 -11.91 -10.44 -16.01
N GLY A 238 -11.00 -11.38 -15.77
CA GLY A 238 -10.57 -12.35 -16.80
C GLY A 238 -9.84 -13.56 -16.21
N GLY A 239 -9.19 -13.37 -15.07
CA GLY A 239 -8.58 -14.41 -14.25
C GLY A 239 -8.88 -14.19 -12.78
N GLY A 240 -7.83 -14.13 -11.96
CA GLY A 240 -7.89 -13.54 -10.63
C GLY A 240 -7.03 -12.28 -10.53
N ILE A 241 -7.10 -11.58 -9.40
CA ILE A 241 -6.09 -10.57 -9.04
C ILE A 241 -4.73 -11.25 -8.89
N THR A 242 -4.70 -12.38 -8.17
CA THR A 242 -3.50 -13.19 -7.94
C THR A 242 -3.48 -14.49 -8.75
N ALA A 243 -2.33 -14.84 -9.32
CA ALA A 243 -2.06 -16.17 -9.88
C ALA A 243 -0.64 -16.62 -9.51
N TRP A 244 -0.53 -17.38 -8.43
CA TRP A 244 0.76 -17.79 -7.88
C TRP A 244 1.10 -19.23 -8.24
N LYS A 245 2.38 -19.47 -8.52
CA LYS A 245 2.97 -20.80 -8.61
C LYS A 245 3.72 -21.09 -7.33
N GLY A 246 3.41 -22.20 -6.69
CA GLY A 246 4.40 -22.80 -5.81
C GLY A 246 5.46 -23.54 -6.64
N THR A 247 6.59 -23.85 -6.01
CA THR A 247 7.67 -24.61 -6.65
C THR A 247 8.29 -25.56 -5.65
N ASN A 248 8.68 -26.75 -6.11
CA ASN A 248 9.50 -27.65 -5.31
C ASN A 248 10.92 -27.08 -5.28
N THR A 249 11.30 -26.47 -4.16
CA THR A 249 12.68 -26.05 -3.90
C THR A 249 13.16 -26.74 -2.64
N THR A 250 14.47 -26.82 -2.48
CA THR A 250 15.10 -27.30 -1.25
C THR A 250 14.82 -26.41 -0.03
N TYR A 251 14.15 -25.27 -0.23
CA TYR A 251 13.77 -24.33 0.81
C TYR A 251 12.31 -24.54 1.20
N ALA A 252 12.01 -24.58 2.50
CA ALA A 252 10.62 -24.62 2.98
C ALA A 252 9.80 -23.51 2.30
N ASN A 253 8.61 -23.85 1.79
CA ASN A 253 7.83 -23.03 0.87
C ASN A 253 7.49 -21.64 1.47
N LYS A 254 8.32 -20.64 1.15
CA LYS A 254 8.19 -19.21 1.51
C LYS A 254 7.51 -18.37 0.41
N PHE A 255 7.15 -19.02 -0.70
CA PHE A 255 6.62 -18.42 -1.91
C PHE A 255 5.14 -18.08 -1.78
N ARG A 256 4.83 -16.83 -1.43
CA ARG A 256 3.45 -16.38 -1.21
C ARG A 256 3.27 -14.93 -1.65
N VAL A 257 2.05 -14.59 -2.02
CA VAL A 257 1.61 -13.20 -2.15
C VAL A 257 0.71 -12.83 -0.97
N TYR A 258 1.03 -11.70 -0.34
CA TYR A 258 0.27 -11.09 0.74
C TYR A 258 -0.25 -9.73 0.27
N VAL A 259 -1.55 -9.50 0.41
CA VAL A 259 -2.20 -8.21 0.22
C VAL A 259 -2.80 -7.81 1.57
N VAL A 260 -2.28 -6.74 2.17
CA VAL A 260 -2.51 -6.41 3.58
C VAL A 260 -2.87 -4.94 3.73
N ASP A 261 -3.89 -4.64 4.53
CA ASP A 261 -4.41 -3.28 4.78
C ASP A 261 -4.65 -2.49 3.48
N SER A 262 -5.07 -3.18 2.44
CA SER A 262 -5.16 -2.66 1.08
C SER A 262 -6.62 -2.49 0.65
N THR A 263 -6.84 -1.91 -0.52
CA THR A 263 -8.17 -1.77 -1.09
C THR A 263 -8.23 -2.40 -2.47
N ILE A 264 -9.37 -2.99 -2.80
CA ILE A 264 -9.68 -3.52 -4.13
C ILE A 264 -10.90 -2.76 -4.63
N ASN A 265 -10.72 -2.06 -5.75
CA ASN A 265 -11.76 -1.21 -6.33
C ASN A 265 -11.82 -1.40 -7.84
N ALA A 266 -13.01 -1.28 -8.42
CA ALA A 266 -13.14 -0.98 -9.83
C ALA A 266 -12.33 0.27 -10.18
N ALA A 267 -11.56 0.21 -11.27
CA ALA A 267 -10.66 1.30 -11.66
C ALA A 267 -11.41 2.59 -12.02
N ASN A 268 -12.71 2.51 -12.33
CA ASN A 268 -13.61 3.65 -12.51
C ASN A 268 -15.09 3.21 -12.43
N THR A 269 -15.97 4.19 -12.34
CA THR A 269 -17.44 4.01 -12.22
C THR A 269 -18.08 3.34 -13.44
N SER A 270 -17.57 3.60 -14.65
CA SER A 270 -18.09 2.99 -15.88
C SER A 270 -17.88 1.48 -15.91
N ILE A 271 -16.75 1.00 -15.38
CA ILE A 271 -16.41 -0.42 -15.32
C ILE A 271 -17.09 -1.09 -14.12
N ALA A 272 -17.26 -0.38 -13.00
CA ALA A 272 -17.81 -0.92 -11.75
C ALA A 272 -19.13 -1.68 -11.95
N ALA A 273 -20.09 -1.11 -12.68
CA ALA A 273 -21.36 -1.76 -12.97
C ALA A 273 -21.19 -3.04 -13.81
N THR A 274 -20.23 -3.04 -14.74
CA THR A 274 -19.96 -4.15 -15.65
C THR A 274 -19.30 -5.33 -14.94
N ILE A 275 -18.45 -5.08 -13.93
CA ILE A 275 -17.66 -6.12 -13.25
C ILE A 275 -18.22 -6.55 -11.90
N LYS A 276 -19.33 -5.95 -11.45
CA LYS A 276 -20.01 -6.28 -10.19
C LYS A 276 -20.20 -7.80 -10.03
N GLY A 277 -19.63 -8.36 -8.96
CA GLY A 277 -19.74 -9.77 -8.60
C GLY A 277 -19.02 -10.76 -9.53
N LYS A 278 -18.07 -10.30 -10.36
CA LYS A 278 -17.43 -11.14 -11.41
C LYS A 278 -15.94 -11.40 -11.20
N CYS A 279 -15.26 -10.60 -10.39
CA CYS A 279 -13.81 -10.65 -10.26
C CYS A 279 -13.38 -11.60 -9.13
N ALA A 280 -12.35 -12.40 -9.37
CA ALA A 280 -11.79 -13.30 -8.37
C ALA A 280 -10.56 -12.68 -7.69
N LEU A 281 -10.38 -12.93 -6.39
CA LEU A 281 -9.17 -12.58 -5.65
C LEU A 281 -7.94 -13.33 -6.15
N GLY A 282 -8.15 -14.55 -6.63
CA GLY A 282 -7.09 -15.32 -7.23
C GLY A 282 -7.58 -16.59 -7.90
N ARG A 283 -6.65 -17.22 -8.60
CA ARG A 283 -6.79 -18.58 -9.11
C ARG A 283 -5.44 -19.30 -9.10
N PRO A 284 -5.40 -20.62 -8.82
CA PRO A 284 -4.16 -21.35 -8.67
C PRO A 284 -3.47 -21.56 -10.03
N TRP A 285 -2.33 -20.91 -10.26
CA TRP A 285 -1.56 -21.19 -11.48
C TRP A 285 -0.98 -22.61 -11.45
N ASN A 286 -0.75 -23.16 -10.25
CA ASN A 286 -0.62 -24.59 -9.98
C ASN A 286 -1.19 -24.93 -8.59
N SER A 287 -1.24 -26.22 -8.24
CA SER A 287 -1.79 -26.71 -6.96
C SER A 287 -1.06 -26.19 -5.72
N MET A 288 0.16 -25.68 -5.87
CA MET A 288 0.94 -25.12 -4.76
C MET A 288 0.75 -23.60 -4.60
N HIS A 289 -0.26 -22.99 -5.25
CA HIS A 289 -0.61 -21.58 -5.09
C HIS A 289 -0.77 -21.17 -3.62
N ARG A 290 -0.29 -19.96 -3.29
CA ARG A 290 -0.37 -19.35 -1.96
C ARG A 290 -0.70 -17.86 -2.11
N SER A 291 -1.93 -17.45 -1.81
CA SER A 291 -2.33 -16.04 -1.72
C SER A 291 -3.09 -15.78 -0.43
N ILE A 292 -2.83 -14.63 0.18
CA ILE A 292 -3.51 -14.20 1.39
C ILE A 292 -3.91 -12.73 1.24
N PHE A 293 -5.20 -12.45 1.41
CA PHE A 293 -5.74 -11.10 1.56
C PHE A 293 -6.06 -10.88 3.03
N ALA A 294 -5.60 -9.78 3.62
CA ALA A 294 -5.80 -9.53 5.04
C ALA A 294 -6.14 -8.06 5.30
N ARG A 295 -7.19 -7.82 6.10
CA ARG A 295 -7.71 -6.48 6.40
C ARG A 295 -7.86 -5.66 5.13
N THR A 296 -8.38 -6.30 4.08
CA THR A 296 -8.47 -5.72 2.75
C THR A 296 -9.92 -5.38 2.44
N TYR A 297 -10.15 -4.15 1.96
CA TYR A 297 -11.46 -3.73 1.48
C TYR A 297 -11.71 -4.32 0.09
N GLU A 298 -12.87 -4.95 -0.08
CA GLU A 298 -13.37 -5.53 -1.32
C GLU A 298 -14.60 -4.79 -1.79
N ASP A 299 -14.49 -4.05 -2.90
CA ASP A 299 -15.66 -3.45 -3.53
C ASP A 299 -16.60 -4.51 -4.14
N ALA A 300 -17.75 -4.06 -4.65
CA ALA A 300 -18.80 -4.94 -5.15
C ALA A 300 -18.40 -5.71 -6.42
N SER A 301 -17.19 -5.53 -6.96
CA SER A 301 -16.66 -6.27 -8.10
C SER A 301 -16.31 -7.72 -7.76
N ILE A 302 -15.97 -8.01 -6.50
CA ILE A 302 -15.54 -9.34 -6.10
C ILE A 302 -16.70 -10.34 -6.13
N GLN A 303 -16.45 -11.50 -6.75
CA GLN A 303 -17.41 -12.60 -6.81
C GLN A 303 -17.64 -13.20 -5.42
N SER A 304 -18.84 -13.73 -5.18
CA SER A 304 -19.23 -14.22 -3.85
C SER A 304 -18.32 -15.33 -3.31
N SER A 305 -17.75 -16.18 -4.18
CA SER A 305 -16.82 -17.24 -3.79
C SER A 305 -15.41 -16.75 -3.44
N GLY A 306 -15.09 -15.48 -3.72
CA GLY A 306 -13.76 -14.86 -3.57
C GLY A 306 -12.78 -15.38 -4.60
N TYR A 307 -12.41 -16.65 -4.45
CA TYR A 307 -11.50 -17.36 -5.33
C TYR A 307 -12.23 -18.23 -6.35
N LYS A 308 -11.50 -18.66 -7.38
CA LYS A 308 -11.92 -19.66 -8.35
C LYS A 308 -10.77 -20.59 -8.69
N ASP A 309 -11.08 -21.77 -9.20
CA ASP A 309 -10.06 -22.66 -9.72
C ASP A 309 -9.54 -22.21 -11.10
N TRP A 310 -8.35 -22.70 -11.44
CA TRP A 310 -7.82 -22.70 -12.79
C TRP A 310 -8.07 -24.07 -13.43
N VAL A 311 -9.04 -24.10 -14.36
CA VAL A 311 -9.36 -25.31 -15.12
C VAL A 311 -8.71 -25.25 -16.49
N ASN A 312 -7.81 -26.17 -16.79
CA ASN A 312 -7.17 -26.30 -18.10
C ASN A 312 -7.57 -27.62 -18.76
N LYS A 313 -8.35 -27.54 -19.85
CA LYS A 313 -8.88 -28.72 -20.57
C LYS A 313 -9.57 -29.74 -19.63
N GLY A 314 -10.36 -29.23 -18.67
CA GLY A 314 -11.07 -30.05 -17.68
C GLY A 314 -10.22 -30.52 -16.50
N VAL A 315 -8.93 -30.17 -16.44
CA VAL A 315 -8.05 -30.48 -15.31
C VAL A 315 -8.02 -29.29 -14.36
N GLU A 316 -8.45 -29.54 -13.12
CA GLU A 316 -8.43 -28.61 -12.00
C GLU A 316 -7.02 -28.46 -11.43
N ASN A 317 -6.63 -27.24 -11.07
CA ASN A 317 -5.35 -26.99 -10.42
C ASN A 317 -5.48 -26.98 -8.89
N TYR A 318 -6.64 -26.61 -8.37
CA TYR A 318 -6.89 -26.59 -6.94
C TYR A 318 -6.76 -28.00 -6.36
N THR A 319 -6.11 -28.10 -5.22
CA THR A 319 -5.97 -29.36 -4.49
C THR A 319 -6.24 -29.09 -3.01
N PRO A 320 -7.35 -29.63 -2.44
CA PRO A 320 -7.67 -29.46 -1.03
C PRO A 320 -6.49 -29.84 -0.13
N GLY A 321 -6.20 -29.01 0.87
CA GLY A 321 -5.06 -29.22 1.79
C GLY A 321 -3.68 -28.92 1.19
N VAL A 322 -3.57 -28.72 -0.12
CA VAL A 322 -2.34 -28.30 -0.78
C VAL A 322 -2.42 -26.86 -1.22
N THR A 323 -3.47 -26.41 -1.92
CA THR A 323 -3.65 -25.01 -2.32
C THR A 323 -3.99 -24.14 -1.12
N LEU A 324 -3.39 -22.94 -1.00
CA LEU A 324 -3.82 -21.93 -0.02
C LEU A 324 -4.30 -20.68 -0.74
N GLN A 325 -5.59 -20.44 -0.62
CA GLN A 325 -6.26 -19.20 -0.96
C GLN A 325 -6.97 -18.79 0.31
N ALA A 326 -6.61 -17.65 0.86
CA ALA A 326 -7.04 -17.31 2.21
C ALA A 326 -7.34 -15.83 2.38
N GLU A 327 -8.20 -15.57 3.35
CA GLU A 327 -8.63 -14.25 3.74
C GLU A 327 -8.57 -14.09 5.26
N PHE A 328 -8.23 -12.91 5.76
CA PHE A 328 -8.24 -12.58 7.18
C PHE A 328 -8.84 -11.20 7.39
N GLU A 329 -10.00 -11.09 8.06
CA GLU A 329 -10.65 -9.79 8.30
C GLU A 329 -10.85 -8.95 7.02
N SER A 330 -11.07 -9.59 5.86
CA SER A 330 -11.55 -8.90 4.65
C SER A 330 -12.95 -8.33 4.91
N TYR A 331 -13.28 -7.23 4.23
CA TYR A 331 -14.53 -6.51 4.45
C TYR A 331 -14.96 -5.73 3.19
N GLY A 332 -16.19 -5.21 3.18
CA GLY A 332 -16.74 -4.47 2.05
C GLY A 332 -17.82 -5.24 1.29
N PRO A 333 -18.47 -4.60 0.30
CA PRO A 333 -19.61 -5.18 -0.40
C PRO A 333 -19.29 -6.42 -1.27
N GLY A 334 -18.01 -6.66 -1.60
CA GLY A 334 -17.55 -7.88 -2.27
C GLY A 334 -17.28 -9.07 -1.33
N TRP A 335 -17.15 -8.80 -0.04
CA TRP A 335 -16.89 -9.81 0.97
C TRP A 335 -18.20 -10.52 1.35
N ASN A 336 -18.25 -11.84 1.18
CA ASN A 336 -19.43 -12.66 1.45
C ASN A 336 -19.02 -14.02 2.02
N GLU A 337 -19.05 -14.15 3.34
CA GLU A 337 -18.65 -15.36 4.07
C GLU A 337 -19.43 -16.61 3.59
N THR A 338 -20.76 -16.53 3.50
CA THR A 338 -21.59 -17.64 2.99
C THR A 338 -21.16 -18.05 1.57
N GLY A 339 -20.87 -17.07 0.72
CA GLY A 339 -20.36 -17.29 -0.62
C GLY A 339 -19.00 -18.00 -0.65
N ARG A 340 -18.08 -17.64 0.26
CA ARG A 340 -16.78 -18.31 0.41
C ARG A 340 -16.93 -19.76 0.82
N VAL A 341 -17.78 -20.02 1.83
CA VAL A 341 -18.06 -21.36 2.34
C VAL A 341 -18.67 -22.25 1.25
N VAL A 342 -19.66 -21.75 0.52
CA VAL A 342 -20.30 -22.50 -0.59
C VAL A 342 -19.33 -22.71 -1.74
N GLY A 343 -18.46 -21.73 -2.03
CA GLY A 343 -17.46 -21.84 -3.08
C GLY A 343 -16.39 -22.90 -2.81
N GLY A 344 -16.01 -23.12 -1.54
CA GLY A 344 -15.08 -24.18 -1.13
C GLY A 344 -13.61 -23.95 -1.54
N TRP A 345 -13.29 -22.79 -2.11
CA TRP A 345 -11.95 -22.43 -2.57
C TRP A 345 -11.14 -21.63 -1.55
N ASP A 346 -11.82 -20.96 -0.64
CA ASP A 346 -11.25 -19.96 0.27
C ASP A 346 -11.12 -20.51 1.70
N THR A 347 -10.06 -20.08 2.37
CA THR A 347 -9.77 -20.39 3.78
C THR A 347 -9.85 -19.11 4.60
N ILE A 348 -10.91 -18.97 5.39
CA ILE A 348 -11.06 -17.85 6.32
C ILE A 348 -10.16 -18.10 7.54
N LEU A 349 -9.12 -17.28 7.69
CA LEU A 349 -8.14 -17.42 8.75
C LEU A 349 -8.66 -16.82 10.05
N ASN A 350 -8.30 -17.44 11.17
CA ASN A 350 -8.44 -16.82 12.48
C ASN A 350 -7.17 -16.05 12.88
N GLN A 351 -7.28 -15.24 13.93
CA GLN A 351 -6.21 -14.38 14.42
C GLN A 351 -4.93 -15.15 14.80
N THR A 352 -5.05 -16.34 15.39
CA THR A 352 -3.89 -17.15 15.79
C THR A 352 -3.12 -17.64 14.56
N VAL A 353 -3.83 -18.18 13.56
CA VAL A 353 -3.23 -18.66 12.31
C VAL A 353 -2.60 -17.49 11.56
N TRP A 354 -3.32 -16.37 11.43
CA TRP A 354 -2.81 -15.19 10.77
C TRP A 354 -1.53 -14.63 11.43
N ARG A 355 -1.52 -14.46 12.76
CA ARG A 355 -0.33 -14.03 13.52
C ARG A 355 0.86 -14.97 13.32
N SER A 356 0.63 -16.27 13.20
CA SER A 356 1.70 -17.24 12.92
C SER A 356 2.32 -17.05 11.53
N MET A 357 1.57 -16.48 10.58
CA MET A 357 2.00 -16.24 9.19
C MET A 357 2.65 -14.85 8.98
N MET A 358 2.47 -13.89 9.90
CA MET A 358 2.63 -12.45 9.62
C MET A 358 3.94 -11.77 10.02
N SER A 359 4.84 -12.40 10.78
CA SER A 359 6.00 -11.60 11.24
C SER A 359 6.87 -11.23 10.03
N LEU A 360 7.02 -9.94 9.71
CA LEU A 360 7.84 -9.42 8.62
C LEU A 360 9.28 -10.01 8.57
N PRO A 361 9.97 -10.24 9.70
CA PRO A 361 11.25 -10.96 9.70
C PRO A 361 11.16 -12.42 9.25
N ARG A 362 10.00 -13.08 9.33
CA ARG A 362 9.75 -14.42 8.75
C ARG A 362 9.30 -14.34 7.29
N CYS A 363 8.52 -13.33 6.91
CA CYS A 363 8.09 -13.12 5.52
C CYS A 363 9.29 -12.80 4.60
N PHE A 364 10.25 -11.99 5.07
CA PHE A 364 11.42 -11.57 4.29
C PHE A 364 12.77 -12.07 4.85
N SER A 365 12.77 -12.91 5.90
CA SER A 365 13.98 -13.48 6.52
C SER A 365 15.02 -12.43 6.94
N LEU A 366 14.60 -11.28 7.48
CA LEU A 366 15.48 -10.15 7.86
C LEU A 366 16.44 -10.43 9.05
N GLY A 367 16.57 -11.69 9.51
CA GLY A 367 17.32 -12.05 10.72
C GLY A 367 18.30 -13.22 10.59
N SER A 368 18.45 -13.87 9.44
CA SER A 368 19.49 -14.90 9.26
C SER A 368 20.80 -14.27 8.78
N LYS A 369 21.91 -14.54 9.49
CA LYS A 369 23.29 -14.13 9.14
C LYS A 369 23.83 -14.74 7.83
N THR A 370 22.97 -15.16 6.91
CA THR A 370 23.31 -15.70 5.60
C THR A 370 22.71 -14.81 4.50
N PRO A 371 23.49 -14.39 3.49
CA PRO A 371 23.10 -13.36 2.53
C PRO A 371 22.16 -13.98 1.49
N GLN A 372 20.84 -13.79 1.60
CA GLN A 372 19.93 -14.59 0.77
C GLN A 372 18.67 -13.84 0.27
N HIS A 373 18.72 -13.58 -1.05
CA HIS A 373 17.62 -13.50 -2.04
C HIS A 373 16.83 -12.20 -2.18
N ARG A 374 17.08 -11.40 -3.24
CA ARG A 374 16.18 -10.34 -3.75
C ARG A 374 16.42 -10.07 -5.25
N ALA A 375 15.40 -10.26 -6.09
CA ALA A 375 15.32 -9.79 -7.48
C ALA A 375 13.84 -9.43 -7.78
N PHE A 376 13.61 -8.37 -8.57
CA PHE A 376 12.31 -7.70 -8.78
C PHE A 376 11.95 -7.64 -10.27
N ALA A 377 10.66 -7.57 -10.61
CA ALA A 377 10.21 -6.99 -11.88
C ALA A 377 8.92 -6.23 -11.63
N ILE A 378 8.82 -4.99 -12.11
CA ILE A 378 7.63 -4.15 -11.97
C ILE A 378 7.08 -3.87 -13.37
N PHE A 379 5.82 -4.21 -13.59
CA PHE A 379 5.03 -3.68 -14.69
C PHE A 379 3.79 -3.01 -14.07
N VAL A 380 3.41 -1.85 -14.56
CA VAL A 380 2.11 -1.23 -14.28
C VAL A 380 1.66 -0.60 -15.61
N ILE A 381 0.37 -0.41 -15.86
CA ILE A 381 -0.18 0.69 -16.68
C ILE A 381 -1.69 0.83 -16.55
N TYR A 382 -2.28 2.03 -16.77
CA TYR A 382 -3.30 2.50 -17.78
C TYR A 382 -4.37 3.49 -17.29
N ARG A 383 -4.47 4.61 -18.02
CA ARG A 383 -5.54 5.62 -17.95
C ARG A 383 -6.55 5.29 -19.05
N VAL A 384 -7.83 5.24 -18.72
CA VAL A 384 -8.93 5.27 -19.71
C VAL A 384 -9.14 6.72 -20.13
N LYS A 385 -9.30 6.95 -21.43
CA LYS A 385 -9.69 8.25 -21.99
C LYS A 385 -11.11 8.55 -21.52
N THR A 386 -11.28 9.46 -20.55
CA THR A 386 -12.57 10.13 -20.38
C THR A 386 -12.70 11.10 -21.54
N THR A 387 -13.53 10.75 -22.53
CA THR A 387 -14.19 11.76 -23.34
C THR A 387 -14.83 12.74 -22.35
N LYS A 388 -14.59 14.05 -22.54
CA LYS A 388 -15.27 15.12 -21.79
C LYS A 388 -16.76 14.82 -21.78
N LEU A 389 -17.27 14.30 -20.67
CA LEU A 389 -18.64 14.52 -20.28
C LEU A 389 -18.64 15.93 -19.70
N THR A 390 -18.92 16.89 -20.58
CA THR A 390 -19.53 18.15 -20.16
C THR A 390 -20.81 17.79 -19.39
N SER A 391 -20.70 17.75 -18.06
CA SER A 391 -21.85 17.78 -17.17
C SER A 391 -21.73 19.04 -16.33
N THR A 392 -22.45 20.04 -16.82
CA THR A 392 -23.09 21.26 -16.30
C THR A 392 -23.26 21.45 -14.76
N ILE A 393 -22.40 20.90 -13.92
CA ILE A 393 -22.44 21.08 -12.45
C ILE A 393 -21.19 21.85 -11.95
N GLN A 394 -20.10 21.89 -12.74
CA GLN A 394 -18.87 22.60 -12.35
C GLN A 394 -18.96 24.13 -12.56
N GLU A 395 -19.79 24.60 -13.49
CA GLU A 395 -19.89 26.05 -13.83
C GLU A 395 -20.59 26.91 -12.76
N GLN A 396 -21.01 26.34 -11.63
CA GLN A 396 -21.49 27.14 -10.49
C GLN A 396 -20.51 27.24 -9.31
N ARG A 397 -19.38 26.52 -9.31
CA ARG A 397 -18.37 26.64 -8.22
C ARG A 397 -17.19 27.55 -8.53
N ASP A 398 -16.99 27.91 -9.79
CA ASP A 398 -15.80 28.70 -10.21
C ASP A 398 -15.93 30.22 -9.94
N ASN A 399 -16.96 30.65 -9.20
CA ASN A 399 -17.19 32.08 -8.87
C ASN A 399 -16.97 32.44 -7.39
N GLU A 400 -16.45 31.54 -6.55
CA GLU A 400 -16.11 31.87 -5.16
C GLU A 400 -14.62 31.69 -4.89
N MET A 401 -14.01 32.73 -4.33
CA MET A 401 -12.59 32.69 -3.95
C MET A 401 -12.34 31.55 -2.94
N PRO A 402 -11.29 30.74 -3.11
CA PRO A 402 -10.96 29.67 -2.17
C PRO A 402 -10.78 30.24 -0.76
N THR A 403 -11.34 29.56 0.25
CA THR A 403 -11.10 29.95 1.65
C THR A 403 -9.60 29.81 1.94
N PRO A 404 -8.90 30.87 2.39
CA PRO A 404 -7.45 30.83 2.56
C PRO A 404 -7.02 29.75 3.57
N ARG A 405 -5.94 29.02 3.26
CA ARG A 405 -5.33 28.00 4.16
C ARG A 405 -5.23 28.44 5.63
N PRO A 406 -4.84 29.69 5.98
CA PRO A 406 -4.79 30.13 7.37
C PRO A 406 -6.14 30.09 8.11
N ALA A 407 -7.25 30.34 7.42
CA ALA A 407 -8.58 30.29 8.03
C ALA A 407 -8.98 28.85 8.40
N LEU A 408 -8.64 27.87 7.55
CA LEU A 408 -8.90 26.45 7.82
C LEU A 408 -8.08 25.97 9.03
N LEU A 409 -6.80 26.31 9.07
CA LEU A 409 -5.92 25.97 10.19
C LEU A 409 -6.42 26.57 11.51
N SER A 410 -6.84 27.84 11.50
CA SER A 410 -7.37 28.51 12.70
C SER A 410 -8.58 27.79 13.30
N SER A 411 -9.47 27.28 12.45
CA SER A 411 -10.66 26.57 12.91
C SER A 411 -10.33 25.21 13.51
N ILE A 412 -9.41 24.47 12.89
CA ILE A 412 -8.95 23.18 13.41
C ILE A 412 -8.18 23.34 14.73
N ARG A 413 -7.30 24.36 14.85
CA ARG A 413 -6.64 24.68 16.14
C ARG A 413 -7.65 24.92 17.25
N SER A 414 -8.71 25.65 16.94
CA SER A 414 -9.75 25.99 17.93
C SER A 414 -10.52 24.74 18.37
N LEU A 415 -10.86 23.85 17.43
CA LEU A 415 -11.50 22.56 17.74
C LEU A 415 -10.57 21.66 18.57
N ILE A 416 -9.30 21.53 18.18
CA ILE A 416 -8.31 20.76 18.94
C ILE A 416 -8.21 21.30 20.36
N SER A 417 -8.08 22.62 20.51
CA SER A 417 -7.97 23.25 21.83
C SER A 417 -9.19 22.98 22.70
N ALA A 418 -10.41 22.98 22.14
CA ALA A 418 -11.63 22.62 22.87
C ALA A 418 -11.61 21.14 23.27
N PHE A 419 -11.19 20.26 22.37
CA PHE A 419 -11.14 18.82 22.62
C PHE A 419 -10.09 18.44 23.68
N THR A 420 -8.85 18.94 23.56
CA THR A 420 -7.74 18.58 24.45
C THR A 420 -7.84 19.23 25.84
N SER A 421 -8.62 20.30 25.98
CA SER A 421 -8.90 20.95 27.27
C SER A 421 -10.07 20.32 28.04
N ASN A 422 -10.63 19.20 27.56
CA ASN A 422 -11.83 18.57 28.11
C ASN A 422 -13.01 19.56 28.20
N ALA A 423 -13.20 20.40 27.17
CA ALA A 423 -14.33 21.31 27.12
C ALA A 423 -15.68 20.56 27.13
N SER A 424 -16.74 21.22 27.59
CA SER A 424 -18.08 20.63 27.59
C SER A 424 -18.60 20.40 26.17
N THR A 425 -19.51 19.44 25.99
CA THR A 425 -20.15 19.15 24.69
C THR A 425 -20.67 20.42 24.00
N PRO A 426 -21.38 21.36 24.67
CA PRO A 426 -21.79 22.62 24.05
C PRO A 426 -20.63 23.50 23.54
N ALA A 427 -19.50 23.50 24.24
CA ALA A 427 -18.31 24.26 23.83
C ALA A 427 -17.64 23.63 22.61
N ILE A 428 -17.60 22.29 22.52
CA ILE A 428 -17.13 21.57 21.33
C ILE A 428 -18.07 21.84 20.14
N LEU A 429 -19.39 21.74 20.35
CA LEU A 429 -20.40 21.98 19.32
C LEU A 429 -20.37 23.40 18.76
N ALA A 430 -19.88 24.39 19.50
CA ALA A 430 -19.72 25.76 19.02
C ALA A 430 -18.74 25.88 17.83
N HIS A 431 -17.92 24.85 17.57
CA HIS A 431 -17.03 24.81 16.41
C HIS A 431 -17.69 24.25 15.15
N PHE A 432 -18.80 23.53 15.27
CA PHE A 432 -19.50 22.89 14.17
C PHE A 432 -20.42 23.88 13.43
N THR A 433 -20.63 23.64 12.14
CA THR A 433 -21.60 24.39 11.34
C THR A 433 -23.04 24.03 11.72
N SER A 434 -23.97 24.95 11.48
CA SER A 434 -25.42 24.70 11.52
C SER A 434 -26.01 24.45 10.13
N SER A 435 -25.29 24.80 9.06
CA SER A 435 -25.67 24.56 7.67
C SER A 435 -24.42 24.49 6.77
N PRO A 436 -24.18 23.38 6.04
CA PRO A 436 -24.97 22.14 6.01
C PRO A 436 -25.03 21.45 7.38
N ALA A 437 -25.93 20.48 7.55
CA ALA A 437 -26.01 19.73 8.80
C ALA A 437 -24.66 19.02 9.08
N PRO A 438 -24.04 19.21 10.26
CA PRO A 438 -22.76 18.60 10.55
C PRO A 438 -22.89 17.08 10.69
N LEU A 439 -21.82 16.35 10.43
CA LEU A 439 -21.78 14.89 10.51
C LEU A 439 -20.52 14.46 11.26
N VAL A 440 -20.69 13.56 12.23
CA VAL A 440 -19.60 12.81 12.82
C VAL A 440 -19.81 11.32 12.55
N HIS A 441 -18.74 10.65 12.13
CA HIS A 441 -18.69 9.20 11.97
C HIS A 441 -17.47 8.68 12.73
N GLU A 442 -17.71 7.87 13.75
CA GLU A 442 -16.63 7.16 14.44
C GLU A 442 -16.44 5.79 13.79
N HIS A 443 -15.26 5.55 13.23
CA HIS A 443 -14.97 4.29 12.57
C HIS A 443 -14.84 3.14 13.58
N GLY A 444 -15.52 2.04 13.30
CA GLY A 444 -15.48 0.83 14.13
C GLY A 444 -16.44 -0.22 13.60
N SER A 445 -16.28 -1.47 14.02
CA SER A 445 -17.21 -2.53 13.61
C SER A 445 -18.60 -2.27 14.22
N PRO A 446 -19.68 -2.21 13.42
CA PRO A 446 -21.05 -2.10 13.94
C PRO A 446 -21.43 -3.23 14.91
N LEU A 447 -20.72 -4.37 14.87
CA LEU A 447 -20.90 -5.47 15.81
C LEU A 447 -20.65 -5.08 17.27
N PHE A 448 -19.87 -4.01 17.51
CA PHE A 448 -19.60 -3.52 18.86
C PHE A 448 -20.57 -2.43 19.33
N GLN A 449 -21.50 -1.96 18.48
CA GLN A 449 -22.50 -0.96 18.86
C GLN A 449 -23.31 -1.29 20.13
N PRO A 450 -23.68 -2.56 20.40
CA PRO A 450 -24.37 -2.90 21.65
C PRO A 450 -23.56 -2.62 22.92
N PHE A 451 -22.23 -2.50 22.80
CA PHE A 451 -21.30 -2.24 23.90
C PHE A 451 -20.73 -0.83 23.88
N LEU A 452 -20.45 -0.30 22.68
CA LEU A 452 -19.93 1.03 22.41
C LEU A 452 -20.83 1.71 21.36
N PRO A 453 -21.93 2.35 21.80
CA PRO A 453 -23.00 2.81 20.91
C PRO A 453 -22.60 3.93 19.95
N PHE A 454 -21.40 4.49 20.10
CA PHE A 454 -20.84 5.51 19.22
C PHE A 454 -20.10 4.93 18.00
N LEU A 455 -19.74 3.64 17.96
CA LEU A 455 -18.94 3.06 16.86
C LEU A 455 -19.75 2.75 15.60
N GLY A 456 -19.17 2.98 14.42
CA GLY A 456 -19.63 2.44 13.14
C GLY A 456 -20.98 2.97 12.64
N ARG A 457 -21.36 4.20 13.04
CA ARG A 457 -22.61 4.87 12.61
C ARG A 457 -22.41 6.37 12.45
N ASP A 458 -23.31 6.98 11.67
CA ASP A 458 -23.35 8.42 11.45
C ASP A 458 -24.18 9.13 12.53
N PHE A 459 -23.67 10.27 12.98
CA PHE A 459 -24.37 11.25 13.81
C PHE A 459 -24.56 12.53 13.01
N ILE A 460 -25.79 12.75 12.52
CA ILE A 460 -26.10 13.81 11.56
C ILE A 460 -26.94 14.91 12.22
N GLY A 461 -26.48 16.15 12.13
CA GLY A 461 -27.06 17.33 12.77
C GLY A 461 -26.45 17.61 14.15
N LEU A 462 -26.48 18.88 14.57
CA LEU A 462 -25.84 19.33 15.83
C LEU A 462 -26.28 18.53 17.07
N GLN A 463 -27.57 18.15 17.14
CA GLN A 463 -28.08 17.36 18.25
C GLN A 463 -27.46 15.96 18.31
N ALA A 464 -27.39 15.27 17.16
CA ALA A 464 -26.80 13.93 17.08
C ALA A 464 -25.27 13.99 17.27
N VAL A 465 -24.59 15.01 16.75
CA VAL A 465 -23.17 15.23 17.02
C VAL A 465 -22.93 15.48 18.51
N GLY A 466 -23.85 16.15 19.21
CA GLY A 466 -23.82 16.28 20.66
C GLY A 466 -23.94 14.92 21.37
N GLU A 467 -24.91 14.10 20.95
CA GLU A 467 -25.07 12.72 21.43
C GLU A 467 -23.78 11.91 21.28
N TYR A 468 -23.07 12.05 20.14
CA TYR A 468 -21.78 11.39 19.93
C TYR A 468 -20.75 11.74 21.03
N PHE A 469 -20.53 13.03 21.30
CA PHE A 469 -19.57 13.45 22.32
C PHE A 469 -20.00 13.05 23.73
N ASP A 470 -21.30 13.09 24.01
CA ASP A 470 -21.85 12.63 25.29
C ASP A 470 -21.66 11.12 25.48
N LEU A 471 -21.88 10.32 24.43
CA LEU A 471 -21.59 8.88 24.43
C LEU A 471 -20.09 8.62 24.61
N LEU A 472 -19.23 9.31 23.86
CA LEU A 472 -17.78 9.15 24.01
C LEU A 472 -17.34 9.44 25.45
N ALA A 473 -17.83 10.54 26.03
CA ALA A 473 -17.58 10.92 27.42
C ALA A 473 -18.25 9.97 28.43
N GLN A 474 -19.36 9.32 28.10
CA GLN A 474 -20.02 8.35 28.97
C GLN A 474 -19.17 7.08 29.17
N TYR A 475 -18.54 6.59 28.10
CA TYR A 475 -17.82 5.32 28.11
C TYR A 475 -16.31 5.47 28.36
N LEU A 476 -15.71 6.60 27.97
CA LEU A 476 -14.27 6.79 28.01
C LEU A 476 -13.87 8.03 28.81
N THR A 477 -12.72 7.93 29.48
CA THR A 477 -11.94 9.10 29.90
C THR A 477 -10.78 9.26 28.92
N ILE A 478 -10.56 10.48 28.43
CA ILE A 478 -9.46 10.81 27.53
C ILE A 478 -8.48 11.71 28.30
N SER A 479 -7.21 11.34 28.34
CA SER A 479 -6.15 12.15 28.93
C SER A 479 -4.95 12.23 28.01
N ASP A 480 -4.09 13.23 28.26
CA ASP A 480 -2.84 13.43 27.52
C ASP A 480 -3.07 13.54 26.00
N ALA A 481 -4.22 14.09 25.60
CA ALA A 481 -4.57 14.26 24.20
C ALA A 481 -3.71 15.35 23.57
N CYS A 482 -2.94 14.97 22.55
CA CYS A 482 -2.16 15.87 21.72
C CYS A 482 -2.34 15.52 20.25
N PHE A 483 -1.99 16.46 19.37
CA PHE A 483 -2.02 16.27 17.93
C PHE A 483 -0.62 16.56 17.37
N ASP A 484 -0.31 15.95 16.23
CA ASP A 484 0.93 16.21 15.49
C ASP A 484 1.00 17.70 15.12
N ASP A 485 2.20 18.20 14.87
CA ASP A 485 2.43 19.60 14.50
C ASP A 485 1.67 19.96 13.20
N GLU A 486 1.27 21.24 13.06
CA GLU A 486 0.49 21.69 11.89
C GLU A 486 1.20 21.48 10.55
N ASP A 487 2.53 21.43 10.56
CA ASP A 487 3.35 21.13 9.39
C ASP A 487 3.17 19.68 8.91
N ASP A 488 2.69 18.77 9.77
CA ASP A 488 2.38 17.37 9.47
C ASP A 488 0.91 17.16 9.05
N TRP A 489 0.06 18.20 9.13
CA TRP A 489 -1.34 18.10 8.72
C TRP A 489 -1.47 18.11 7.19
N VAL A 490 -2.34 17.25 6.66
CA VAL A 490 -2.72 17.28 5.25
C VAL A 490 -3.90 18.24 5.10
N VAL A 491 -3.68 19.38 4.46
CA VAL A 491 -4.70 20.43 4.28
C VAL A 491 -4.98 20.62 2.79
N ASP A 492 -6.22 20.39 2.40
CA ASP A 492 -6.72 20.64 1.05
C ASP A 492 -7.71 21.83 1.07
N PRO A 493 -7.27 23.03 0.66
CA PRO A 493 -8.12 24.21 0.64
C PRO A 493 -9.13 24.23 -0.53
N GLN A 494 -9.01 23.34 -1.53
CA GLN A 494 -9.96 23.27 -2.64
C GLN A 494 -11.25 22.54 -2.24
N ILE A 495 -11.15 21.55 -1.36
CA ILE A 495 -12.29 20.80 -0.81
C ILE A 495 -12.50 21.04 0.69
N LEU A 496 -11.87 22.09 1.25
CA LEU A 496 -11.98 22.51 2.65
C LEU A 496 -11.76 21.37 3.66
N THR A 497 -10.78 20.49 3.41
CA THR A 497 -10.55 19.29 4.24
C THR A 497 -9.19 19.37 4.93
N VAL A 498 -9.15 18.98 6.21
CA VAL A 498 -7.92 18.85 7.01
C VAL A 498 -7.87 17.45 7.62
N CYS A 499 -6.79 16.72 7.36
CA CYS A 499 -6.50 15.45 8.02
C CYS A 499 -5.31 15.62 8.98
N LEU A 500 -5.49 15.17 10.22
CA LEU A 500 -4.50 15.30 11.28
C LEU A 500 -4.51 14.07 12.18
N ARG A 501 -3.36 13.73 12.74
CA ARG A 501 -3.19 12.60 13.65
C ARG A 501 -3.14 13.09 15.09
N GLY A 502 -3.86 12.39 15.95
CA GLY A 502 -3.89 12.60 17.39
C GLY A 502 -3.37 11.39 18.16
N HIS A 503 -2.84 11.66 19.34
CA HIS A 503 -2.45 10.65 20.31
C HIS A 503 -3.15 10.98 21.62
N ALA A 504 -3.75 9.98 22.27
CA ALA A 504 -4.30 10.16 23.60
C ALA A 504 -4.27 8.86 24.38
N ARG A 505 -4.34 8.98 25.71
CA ARG A 505 -4.66 7.87 26.58
C ARG A 505 -6.16 7.76 26.73
N PHE A 506 -6.71 6.62 26.35
CA PHE A 506 -8.11 6.29 26.58
C PHE A 506 -8.19 5.34 27.76
N THR A 507 -9.15 5.59 28.64
CA THR A 507 -9.46 4.74 29.78
C THR A 507 -10.93 4.37 29.75
N SER A 508 -11.22 3.08 29.72
CA SER A 508 -12.59 2.59 29.86
C SER A 508 -13.14 2.97 31.24
N LYS A 509 -14.29 3.64 31.28
CA LYS A 509 -14.96 3.98 32.54
C LYS A 509 -15.53 2.75 33.23
N GLU A 510 -15.88 1.71 32.47
CA GLU A 510 -16.41 0.45 32.98
C GLU A 510 -15.27 -0.43 33.55
N THR A 511 -14.27 -0.77 32.73
CA THR A 511 -13.25 -1.76 33.12
C THR A 511 -12.04 -1.14 33.83
N LYS A 512 -11.88 0.18 33.76
CA LYS A 512 -10.71 0.95 34.22
C LYS A 512 -9.41 0.63 33.48
N GLU A 513 -9.46 -0.19 32.44
CA GLU A 513 -8.31 -0.46 31.59
C GLU A 513 -7.97 0.78 30.76
N SER A 514 -6.67 1.04 30.60
CA SER A 514 -6.17 2.19 29.87
C SER A 514 -5.21 1.77 28.76
N TRP A 515 -5.32 2.41 27.60
CA TRP A 515 -4.42 2.20 26.48
C TRP A 515 -4.02 3.54 25.86
N LEU A 516 -2.86 3.55 25.21
CA LEU A 516 -2.46 4.64 24.34
C LEU A 516 -3.00 4.33 22.95
N GLU A 517 -3.68 5.29 22.37
CA GLU A 517 -4.24 5.18 21.03
C GLU A 517 -3.67 6.26 20.13
N THR A 518 -3.45 5.89 18.87
CA THR A 518 -3.16 6.83 17.80
C THR A 518 -4.36 6.86 16.86
N PHE A 519 -5.01 8.01 16.76
CA PHE A 519 -6.21 8.17 15.95
C PHE A 519 -6.01 9.25 14.89
N VAL A 520 -6.87 9.24 13.88
CA VAL A 520 -6.83 10.21 12.78
C VAL A 520 -8.17 10.90 12.68
N TRP A 521 -8.15 12.21 12.57
CA TRP A 521 -9.31 13.01 12.22
C TRP A 521 -9.24 13.41 10.75
N ARG A 522 -10.35 13.22 10.04
CA ARG A 522 -10.59 13.83 8.73
C ARG A 522 -11.72 14.83 8.89
N VAL A 523 -11.38 16.11 8.94
CA VAL A 523 -12.33 17.19 9.20
C VAL A 523 -12.61 17.92 7.89
N VAL A 524 -13.88 18.00 7.50
CA VAL A 524 -14.34 18.75 6.33
C VAL A 524 -15.07 19.98 6.83
N LEU A 525 -14.64 21.17 6.39
CA LEU A 525 -15.22 22.43 6.85
C LEU A 525 -16.29 22.94 5.88
N ALA A 526 -17.34 23.55 6.43
CA ALA A 526 -18.31 24.33 5.68
C ALA A 526 -17.74 25.69 5.25
N GLN A 527 -18.40 26.32 4.29
CA GLN A 527 -18.09 27.68 3.87
C GLN A 527 -18.18 28.65 5.06
N GLY A 528 -17.10 29.40 5.31
CA GLY A 528 -16.92 30.16 6.58
C GLY A 528 -16.03 29.46 7.61
N ALA A 529 -15.38 28.35 7.24
CA ALA A 529 -14.42 27.62 8.06
C ALA A 529 -14.98 27.12 9.40
N ARG A 530 -16.24 26.67 9.42
CA ARG A 530 -16.81 25.91 10.56
C ARG A 530 -16.71 24.43 10.28
N VAL A 531 -16.53 23.63 11.34
CA VAL A 531 -16.35 22.17 11.28
C VAL A 531 -17.62 21.47 10.82
#